data_AF-A0A0S6VR96-F1
#
_entry.id   AF-A0A0S6VR96-F1
#
_cell.length_a   1.000
_cell.length_b   1.000
_cell.length_c   1.000
_cell.angle_alpha   90.00
_cell.angle_beta   90.00
_cell.angle_gamma   90.00
#
_symmetry.space_group_name_H-M   'P 1'
#
loop_
_entity.id
_entity.type
_entity.pdbx_description
1 polymer ?
#
loop_
_entity_poly.entity_id
_entity_poly.type
_entity_poly.pdbx_seq_one_letter_code
_entity_poly.pdbx_strand_id
1 'polypeptide(L)'
;METTLKHQVLTQITALPDSANFEEILHALRALRPKRTSARSQKLRKQKKPVSCLDLAKPVIGVFNGPEDLSTNNAYFEGFGE
;
A
#
# COMPACT_ATOMS: atom_id res chain seq x y z
N MET A 1 19.13 -27.36 2.45
CA MET A 1 17.70 -27.47 2.83
C MET A 1 17.12 -26.06 2.80
N GLU A 2 16.26 -25.75 1.82
CA GLU A 2 15.55 -24.46 1.80
C GLU A 2 14.55 -24.43 2.95
N THR A 3 14.80 -23.58 3.95
CA THR A 3 13.80 -23.30 4.99
C THR A 3 12.73 -22.41 4.37
N THR A 4 11.59 -23.01 4.03
CA THR A 4 10.44 -22.25 3.57
C THR A 4 10.00 -21.25 4.64
N LEU A 5 9.54 -20.07 4.23
CA LEU A 5 9.06 -19.02 5.14
C LEU A 5 8.04 -19.56 6.17
N LYS A 6 7.22 -20.52 5.73
CA LYS A 6 6.26 -21.23 6.59
C LYS A 6 6.93 -21.92 7.77
N HIS A 7 8.05 -22.60 7.54
CA HIS A 7 8.80 -23.27 8.59
C HIS A 7 9.39 -22.27 9.59
N GLN A 8 9.98 -21.18 9.10
CA GLN A 8 10.52 -20.10 9.94
C GLN A 8 9.45 -19.45 10.84
N VAL A 9 8.25 -19.20 10.29
CA VAL A 9 7.13 -18.64 11.05
C VAL A 9 6.69 -19.61 12.15
N LEU A 10 6.56 -20.90 11.83
CA LEU A 10 6.17 -21.91 12.82
C LEU A 10 7.19 -22.00 13.95
N THR A 11 8.49 -22.06 13.65
CA THR A 11 9.55 -22.12 14.67
C THR A 11 9.51 -20.91 15.61
N GLN A 12 9.27 -19.72 15.07
CA GLN A 12 9.21 -18.48 15.85
C GLN A 12 7.96 -18.42 16.73
N ILE A 13 6.80 -18.86 16.23
CA ILE A 13 5.57 -18.91 17.04
C ILE A 13 5.71 -19.95 18.15
N THR A 14 6.32 -21.11 17.88
CA THR A 14 6.53 -22.16 18.90
C THR A 14 7.57 -21.78 19.95
N ALA A 15 8.43 -20.79 19.68
CA ALA A 15 9.43 -20.30 20.63
C ALA A 15 8.89 -19.18 21.54
N LEU A 16 7.67 -18.69 21.30
CA LEU A 16 7.05 -17.68 22.14
C LEU A 16 6.52 -18.32 23.43
N PRO A 17 6.61 -17.62 24.57
CA PRO A 17 6.02 -18.10 25.82
C PRO A 17 4.50 -18.14 25.72
N ASP A 18 3.86 -19.07 26.43
CA ASP A 18 2.39 -19.18 26.46
C ASP A 18 1.69 -17.92 27.03
N SER A 19 2.45 -17.08 27.73
CA SER A 19 2.02 -15.77 28.23
C SER A 19 2.27 -14.61 27.26
N ALA A 20 2.71 -14.89 26.03
CA ALA A 20 3.05 -13.85 25.06
C ALA A 20 1.81 -13.02 24.71
N ASN A 21 1.96 -11.70 24.81
CA ASN A 21 0.90 -10.77 24.42
C ASN A 21 0.85 -10.58 22.90
N PHE A 22 -0.30 -10.15 22.39
CA PHE A 22 -0.52 -9.96 20.95
C PHE A 22 0.55 -9.05 20.30
N GLU A 23 1.00 -8.01 21.00
CA GLU A 23 2.05 -7.10 20.52
C GLU A 23 3.41 -7.78 20.36
N GLU A 24 3.76 -8.72 21.23
CA GLU A 24 5.02 -9.47 21.17
C GLU A 24 5.03 -10.45 20.00
N ILE A 25 3.88 -11.09 19.76
CA ILE A 25 3.65 -11.95 18.58
C ILE A 25 3.80 -11.11 17.30
N LEU A 26 3.18 -9.92 17.26
CA LEU A 26 3.25 -9.00 16.13
C LEU A 26 4.68 -8.52 15.86
N HIS A 27 5.44 -8.24 16.91
CA HIS A 27 6.84 -7.84 16.83
C HIS A 27 7.71 -8.97 16.24
N ALA A 28 7.58 -10.20 16.75
CA ALA A 28 8.30 -11.37 16.23
C ALA A 28 8.00 -11.63 14.75
N LEU A 29 6.73 -11.55 14.34
CA LEU A 29 6.33 -11.73 12.95
C LEU A 29 6.82 -10.60 12.02
N ARG A 30 6.90 -9.36 12.50
CA ARG A 30 7.45 -8.24 11.73
C ARG A 30 8.94 -8.41 11.46
N ALA A 31 9.70 -9.02 12.37
CA ALA A 31 11.12 -9.31 12.18
C ALA A 31 11.38 -10.31 11.04
N LEU A 32 10.42 -11.22 10.79
CA LEU A 32 10.46 -12.19 9.68
C LEU A 32 10.07 -11.57 8.34
N ARG A 33 9.54 -10.34 8.33
CA ARG A 33 9.17 -9.67 7.08
C ARG A 33 10.47 -9.44 6.29
N PRO A 34 10.62 -10.01 5.08
CA PRO A 34 11.77 -9.73 4.26
C PRO A 34 11.80 -8.22 4.05
N LYS A 35 12.92 -7.59 4.44
CA LYS A 35 13.18 -6.18 4.14
C LYS A 35 12.94 -6.04 2.64
N ARG A 36 11.84 -5.41 2.24
CA ARG A 36 11.65 -5.01 0.85
C ARG A 36 12.84 -4.12 0.57
N THR A 37 13.84 -4.66 -0.12
CA THR A 37 15.00 -3.91 -0.54
C THR A 37 14.44 -2.72 -1.31
N SER A 38 14.65 -1.54 -0.77
CA SER A 38 14.31 -0.25 -1.38
C SER A 38 14.81 -0.15 -2.83
N ALA A 39 15.77 -0.99 -3.22
CA ALA A 39 16.20 -1.24 -4.59
C ALA A 39 15.07 -1.60 -5.56
N ARG A 40 14.05 -2.40 -5.19
CA ARG A 40 12.92 -2.71 -6.12
C ARG A 40 12.04 -1.48 -6.35
N SER A 41 11.86 -0.65 -5.31
CA SER A 41 11.15 0.63 -5.40
C SER A 41 11.94 1.68 -6.19
N GLN A 42 13.28 1.64 -6.10
CA GLN A 42 14.17 2.55 -6.83
C GLN A 42 14.33 2.16 -8.31
N LYS A 43 14.28 0.86 -8.64
CA LYS A 43 14.32 0.37 -10.03
C LYS A 43 13.02 0.69 -10.79
N LEU A 44 11.86 0.71 -10.12
CA LEU A 44 10.61 1.22 -10.70
C LEU A 44 10.63 2.75 -10.91
N ARG A 45 11.32 3.51 -10.04
CA ARG A 45 11.46 4.97 -10.19
C ARG A 45 12.37 5.40 -11.34
N LYS A 46 13.37 4.59 -11.71
CA LYS A 46 14.29 4.91 -12.82
C LYS A 46 13.74 4.64 -14.22
N GLN A 47 12.62 3.92 -14.36
CA GLN A 47 12.07 3.54 -15.67
C GLN A 47 10.77 4.27 -16.05
N LYS A 48 10.17 5.05 -15.15
CA LYS A 48 9.00 5.86 -15.51
C LYS A 48 9.47 7.28 -15.78
N LYS A 49 9.38 7.69 -17.05
CA LYS A 49 9.33 9.13 -17.40
C LYS A 49 8.36 9.80 -16.43
N PRO A 50 8.63 11.03 -15.96
CA PRO A 50 7.65 11.75 -15.16
C PRO A 50 6.33 11.76 -15.94
N VAL A 51 5.33 11.08 -15.41
CA VAL A 51 4.01 10.97 -16.03
C VAL A 51 3.22 12.17 -15.53
N SER A 52 2.70 12.98 -16.45
CA SER A 52 1.81 14.07 -16.06
C SER A 52 0.59 13.54 -15.33
N CYS A 53 0.06 14.26 -14.35
CA CYS A 53 -1.22 13.94 -13.72
C CYS A 53 -2.33 13.78 -14.77
N LEU A 54 -2.26 14.55 -15.87
CA LEU A 54 -3.16 14.41 -17.00
C LEU A 54 -3.03 13.05 -17.69
N ASP A 55 -1.80 12.57 -17.91
CA ASP A 55 -1.56 11.27 -18.53
C ASP A 55 -2.01 10.09 -17.65
N LEU A 56 -1.95 10.26 -16.32
CA LEU A 56 -2.53 9.30 -15.37
C LEU A 56 -4.06 9.33 -15.38
N ALA A 57 -4.67 10.49 -15.60
CA ALA A 57 -6.12 10.67 -15.61
C ALA A 57 -6.79 10.28 -16.94
N LYS A 58 -6.07 10.28 -18.07
CA LYS A 58 -6.59 9.92 -19.41
C LYS A 58 -7.49 8.68 -19.45
N PRO A 59 -7.17 7.55 -18.77
CA PRO A 59 -8.02 6.36 -18.81
C PRO A 59 -9.34 6.49 -18.04
N VAL A 60 -9.48 7.50 -17.17
CA VAL A 60 -10.63 7.68 -16.28
C VAL A 60 -11.45 8.94 -16.61
N ILE A 61 -10.91 9.86 -17.43
CA ILE A 61 -11.64 11.03 -17.93
C ILE A 61 -12.84 10.54 -18.74
N GLY A 62 -14.05 10.95 -18.34
CA GLY A 62 -15.31 10.59 -19.01
C GLY A 62 -15.83 9.17 -18.73
N VAL A 63 -15.12 8.36 -17.93
CA VAL A 63 -15.56 7.00 -17.54
C VAL A 63 -16.43 7.04 -16.28
N PHE A 64 -16.29 8.07 -15.46
CA PHE A 64 -17.10 8.25 -14.27
C PHE A 64 -18.43 8.91 -14.65
N ASN A 65 -19.55 8.29 -14.25
CA ASN A 65 -20.88 8.92 -14.32
C ASN A 65 -20.96 10.02 -13.25
N GLY A 66 -20.36 11.17 -13.55
CA GLY A 66 -20.60 12.42 -12.84
C GLY A 66 -21.80 13.15 -13.44
N PRO A 67 -22.35 14.16 -12.74
CA PRO A 67 -23.33 15.04 -13.35
C PRO A 67 -22.72 15.70 -14.59
N GLU A 68 -23.51 15.79 -15.66
CA GLU A 68 -23.12 16.42 -16.92
C GLU A 68 -22.64 17.86 -16.70
N ASP A 69 -23.21 18.52 -15.69
CA ASP A 69 -22.82 19.84 -15.23
C ASP A 69 -22.50 19.83 -13.73
N LEU A 70 -21.23 20.08 -13.40
CA LEU A 70 -20.77 20.20 -12.01
C LEU A 70 -21.39 21.40 -11.29
N SER A 71 -21.92 22.40 -12.02
CA SER A 71 -22.64 23.53 -11.44
C SER A 71 -23.95 23.12 -10.76
N THR A 72 -24.51 21.96 -11.15
CA THR A 72 -25.71 21.39 -10.53
C THR A 72 -25.41 20.59 -9.26
N ASN A 73 -24.13 20.30 -8.99
CA ASN A 73 -23.71 19.66 -7.77
C ASN A 73 -23.32 20.72 -6.73
N ASN A 74 -24.30 21.17 -5.95
CA ASN A 74 -24.11 22.20 -4.92
C ASN A 74 -23.01 21.85 -3.91
N ALA A 75 -22.76 20.56 -3.67
CA ALA A 75 -21.70 20.10 -2.76
C ALA A 75 -20.29 20.13 -3.40
N TYR A 76 -20.16 20.32 -4.72
CA TYR A 76 -18.87 20.27 -5.40
C TYR A 76 -17.94 21.45 -5.03
N PHE A 77 -18.51 22.61 -4.73
CA PHE A 77 -17.75 23.81 -4.35
C PHE A 77 -17.77 24.11 -2.85
N GLU A 78 -18.40 23.27 -2.03
CA GLU A 78 -18.33 23.44 -0.58
C GLU A 78 -16.87 23.28 -0.09
N GLY A 79 -16.34 24.33 0.51
CA GLY A 79 -14.95 24.40 0.99
C GLY A 79 -13.91 24.87 -0.03
N PHE A 80 -14.30 25.32 -1.22
CA PHE A 80 -13.36 25.89 -2.18
C PHE A 80 -13.10 27.37 -1.89
N GLY A 81 -11.92 27.69 -1.34
CA GLY A 81 -11.48 29.07 -1.07
C GLY A 81 -11.59 29.54 0.39
N GLU A 82 -11.83 28.62 1.33
CA GLU A 82 -11.59 28.84 2.77
C GLU A 82 -10.11 28.63 3.16
#